data_AF-A0AAV7D0G4-F1
#
_entry.id   AF-A0AAV7D0G4-F1
#
_cell.length_a   1.000
_cell.length_b   1.000
_cell.length_c   1.000
_cell.angle_alpha   90.00
_cell.angle_beta   90.00
_cell.angle_gamma   90.00
#
_symmetry.space_group_name_H-M   'P 1'
#
loop_
_entity.id
_entity.type
_entity.pdbx_description
1 polymer ?
#
loop_
_entity_poly.entity_id
_entity_poly.type
_entity_poly.pdbx_seq_one_letter_code
_entity_poly.pdbx_strand_id
1 'polypeptide(L)'
;MIKRDGNEGRQVKPVIRNCIALCIFLLWTTEVSALADFSGYLTKLLQNHTMSACDGEHLTLQCPRHSTISIQSAFYGRPSHSPPMCAVLSEEAMDSPQHKCLAKTALQKVLDECQNLRSCQLLVNSRVFGVDPCPGVTKYLMVSYKCKPTEYKSTSVCENHELKLHCKEPKLLNIYSAVYGSLANEKNPCSNNLDRGTPYDCVSYSALNMLARRCYGKQRCRMVVHDKHFGSPCLPGVMKYLTVNYTCGKDRCISL
;
A
#
# COMPACT_ATOMS: atom_id res chain seq x y z
N MET A 1 32.59 -17.64 -80.61
CA MET A 1 31.72 -16.48 -80.39
C MET A 1 30.77 -16.78 -79.22
N ILE A 2 30.95 -16.07 -78.11
CA ILE A 2 29.98 -15.47 -77.15
C ILE A 2 28.50 -15.96 -77.30
N LYS A 3 27.76 -16.41 -76.25
CA LYS A 3 27.21 -15.59 -75.14
C LYS A 3 26.61 -16.43 -73.98
N ARG A 4 26.56 -15.82 -72.78
CA ARG A 4 26.01 -16.28 -71.49
C ARG A 4 24.48 -16.16 -71.36
N ASP A 5 23.91 -16.89 -70.40
CA ASP A 5 22.97 -16.51 -69.29
C ASP A 5 22.15 -17.78 -68.90
N GLY A 6 21.83 -18.17 -67.66
CA GLY A 6 21.81 -17.52 -66.36
C GLY A 6 20.41 -17.63 -65.71
N ASN A 7 20.06 -18.76 -65.05
CA ASN A 7 18.99 -18.94 -64.02
C ASN A 7 19.00 -20.42 -63.56
N GLU A 8 18.66 -20.88 -62.36
CA GLU A 8 17.76 -20.38 -61.31
C GLU A 8 18.11 -21.05 -59.95
N GLY A 9 17.99 -20.29 -58.86
CA GLY A 9 18.43 -20.69 -57.52
C GLY A 9 17.51 -21.68 -56.79
N ARG A 10 18.10 -22.52 -55.94
CA ARG A 10 17.37 -23.27 -54.91
C ARG A 10 17.69 -22.70 -53.53
N GLN A 11 16.76 -21.89 -53.06
CA GLN A 11 16.73 -21.20 -51.78
C GLN A 11 16.59 -22.23 -50.64
N VAL A 12 17.65 -22.44 -49.84
CA VAL A 12 17.53 -23.15 -48.55
C VAL A 12 16.96 -22.14 -47.54
N LYS A 13 15.66 -22.29 -47.24
CA LYS A 13 14.90 -21.38 -46.37
C LYS A 13 15.47 -21.32 -44.94
N PRO A 14 15.56 -20.13 -44.33
CA PRO A 14 16.07 -19.93 -42.98
C PRO A 14 14.93 -20.14 -41.96
N VAL A 15 14.61 -21.39 -41.63
CA VAL A 15 13.53 -21.67 -40.65
C VAL A 15 14.03 -21.67 -39.20
N ILE A 16 15.35 -21.77 -38.98
CA ILE A 16 15.93 -22.01 -37.65
C ILE A 16 16.30 -20.69 -36.91
N ARG A 17 16.46 -19.57 -37.64
CA ARG A 17 16.86 -18.28 -37.05
C ARG A 17 15.69 -17.50 -36.41
N ASN A 18 14.44 -17.87 -36.70
CA ASN A 18 13.26 -17.21 -36.15
C ASN A 18 12.76 -17.82 -34.83
N CYS A 19 13.03 -19.10 -34.55
CA CYS A 19 12.62 -19.73 -33.28
C CYS A 19 13.45 -19.22 -32.08
N ILE A 20 14.73 -18.93 -32.28
CA ILE A 20 15.60 -18.39 -31.22
C ILE A 20 15.19 -16.95 -30.88
N ALA A 21 14.86 -16.13 -31.88
CA ALA A 21 14.37 -14.77 -31.67
C ALA A 21 12.99 -14.76 -30.98
N LEU A 22 12.08 -15.67 -31.32
CA LEU A 22 10.80 -15.87 -30.66
C LEU A 22 10.96 -16.36 -29.21
N CYS A 23 11.87 -17.30 -28.93
CA CYS A 23 12.15 -17.73 -27.57
C CYS A 23 12.80 -16.63 -26.73
N ILE A 24 13.68 -15.81 -27.30
CA ILE A 24 14.25 -14.63 -26.60
C ILE A 24 13.16 -13.59 -26.36
N PHE A 25 12.27 -13.31 -27.32
CA PHE A 25 11.13 -12.41 -27.13
C PHE A 25 10.14 -12.93 -26.09
N LEU A 26 9.87 -14.24 -26.07
CA LEU A 26 8.98 -14.87 -25.09
C LEU A 26 9.59 -14.93 -23.69
N LEU A 27 10.91 -15.14 -23.58
CA LEU A 27 11.62 -15.06 -22.29
C LEU A 27 11.62 -13.61 -21.76
N TRP A 28 11.74 -12.61 -22.65
CA TRP A 28 11.70 -11.19 -22.29
C TRP A 28 10.30 -10.74 -21.84
N THR A 29 9.22 -11.34 -22.35
CA THR A 29 7.86 -11.01 -21.87
C THR A 29 7.50 -11.73 -20.57
N THR A 30 8.01 -12.95 -20.33
CA THR A 30 7.72 -13.69 -19.08
C THR A 30 8.39 -13.10 -17.84
N GLU A 31 9.58 -12.50 -17.94
CA GLU A 31 10.20 -11.80 -16.80
C GLU A 31 9.48 -10.49 -16.45
N VAL A 32 8.82 -9.84 -17.41
CA VAL A 32 8.07 -8.60 -17.21
C VAL A 32 6.73 -8.87 -16.49
N SER A 33 6.10 -10.02 -16.72
CA SER A 33 4.84 -10.39 -16.07
C SER A 33 4.98 -10.66 -14.57
N ALA A 34 6.09 -11.29 -14.14
CA ALA A 34 6.33 -11.58 -12.72
C ALA A 34 6.52 -10.30 -11.86
N LEU A 35 7.02 -9.20 -12.45
CA LEU A 35 7.09 -7.89 -11.79
C LEU A 35 5.75 -7.15 -11.78
N ALA A 36 4.88 -7.40 -12.76
CA ALA A 36 3.56 -6.77 -12.87
C ALA A 36 2.55 -7.34 -11.86
N ASP A 37 2.58 -8.65 -11.61
CA ASP A 37 1.53 -9.32 -10.82
C ASP A 37 1.63 -9.12 -9.31
N PHE A 38 2.85 -8.95 -8.76
CA PHE A 38 2.99 -8.70 -7.32
C PHE A 38 2.95 -7.23 -6.93
N SER A 39 3.40 -6.34 -7.82
CA SER A 39 3.05 -4.91 -7.72
C SER A 39 1.55 -4.77 -7.47
N GLY A 40 0.72 -5.57 -8.16
CA GLY A 40 -0.73 -5.65 -7.93
C GLY A 40 -1.14 -6.10 -6.52
N TYR A 41 -0.54 -7.15 -5.95
CA TYR A 41 -0.94 -7.65 -4.61
C TYR A 41 -0.64 -6.65 -3.48
N LEU A 42 0.58 -6.09 -3.45
CA LEU A 42 0.92 -5.11 -2.43
C LEU A 42 0.17 -3.79 -2.65
N THR A 43 0.00 -3.36 -3.91
CA THR A 43 -0.85 -2.20 -4.24
C THR A 43 -2.27 -2.43 -3.74
N LYS A 44 -2.83 -3.64 -3.87
CA LYS A 44 -4.17 -3.99 -3.38
C LYS A 44 -4.26 -4.04 -1.85
N LEU A 45 -3.22 -4.49 -1.14
CA LEU A 45 -3.19 -4.46 0.33
C LEU A 45 -3.10 -3.02 0.88
N LEU A 46 -2.26 -2.20 0.24
CA LEU A 46 -1.99 -0.83 0.66
C LEU A 46 -3.01 0.18 0.11
N GLN A 47 -3.93 -0.27 -0.75
CA GLN A 47 -4.99 0.55 -1.30
C GLN A 47 -5.93 1.01 -0.18
N ASN A 48 -6.27 2.29 -0.21
CA ASN A 48 -7.35 2.79 0.63
C ASN A 48 -8.67 2.23 0.12
N HIS A 49 -9.38 1.53 1.01
CA HIS A 49 -10.74 1.10 0.80
C HIS A 49 -11.68 2.02 1.57
N THR A 50 -12.73 2.50 0.91
CA THR A 50 -13.81 3.24 1.55
C THR A 50 -15.06 2.38 1.55
N MET A 51 -15.64 2.18 2.72
CA MET A 51 -16.91 1.47 2.89
C MET A 51 -17.90 2.38 3.61
N SER A 52 -19.16 2.33 3.22
CA SER A 52 -20.24 3.08 3.87
C SER A 52 -21.45 2.21 4.14
N ALA A 53 -22.21 2.55 5.17
CA ALA A 53 -23.47 1.91 5.52
C ALA A 53 -24.41 2.93 6.16
N CYS A 54 -25.70 2.82 5.86
CA CYS A 54 -26.73 3.74 6.35
C CYS A 54 -27.11 3.43 7.81
N ASP A 55 -27.77 4.40 8.44
CA ASP A 55 -28.35 4.20 9.77
C ASP A 55 -29.32 3.00 9.78
N GLY A 56 -29.10 2.04 10.67
CA GLY A 56 -29.84 0.77 10.76
C GLY A 56 -29.21 -0.42 10.00
N GLU A 57 -28.21 -0.18 9.14
CA GLU A 57 -27.55 -1.24 8.38
C GLU A 57 -26.29 -1.79 9.09
N HIS A 58 -25.75 -2.90 8.58
CA HIS A 58 -24.46 -3.43 9.01
C HIS A 58 -23.33 -3.02 8.06
N LEU A 59 -22.29 -2.40 8.60
CA LEU A 59 -21.02 -2.21 7.90
C LEU A 59 -20.19 -3.50 8.00
N THR A 60 -19.68 -3.99 6.88
CA THR A 60 -18.75 -5.13 6.86
C THR A 60 -17.40 -4.71 6.28
N LEU A 61 -16.33 -4.90 7.05
CA LEU A 61 -14.95 -4.69 6.63
C LEU A 61 -14.23 -6.04 6.58
N GLN A 62 -13.43 -6.28 5.55
CA GLN A 62 -12.74 -7.56 5.38
C GLN A 62 -11.40 -7.41 4.67
N CYS A 63 -10.38 -8.02 5.26
CA CYS A 63 -9.05 -8.14 4.69
C CYS A 63 -8.74 -9.59 4.26
N PRO A 64 -7.83 -9.79 3.28
CA PRO A 64 -7.35 -11.11 2.88
C PRO A 64 -6.69 -11.89 4.04
N ARG A 65 -6.44 -13.19 3.83
CA ARG A 65 -5.71 -14.01 4.80
C ARG A 65 -4.32 -13.42 5.11
N HIS A 66 -3.90 -13.54 6.37
CA HIS A 66 -2.63 -12.98 6.90
C HIS A 66 -2.52 -11.45 6.83
N SER A 67 -3.66 -10.77 6.79
CA SER A 67 -3.73 -9.32 6.91
C SER A 67 -4.89 -8.91 7.80
N THR A 68 -4.78 -7.72 8.37
CA THR A 68 -5.73 -7.14 9.32
C THR A 68 -6.08 -5.72 8.93
N ILE A 69 -7.26 -5.30 9.33
CA ILE A 69 -7.80 -3.97 9.12
C ILE A 69 -6.95 -2.95 9.88
N SER A 70 -6.59 -1.88 9.19
CA SER A 70 -6.00 -0.66 9.74
C SER A 70 -6.86 0.52 9.34
N ILE A 71 -7.68 1.00 10.27
CA ILE A 71 -8.55 2.16 10.07
C ILE A 71 -7.68 3.40 9.83
N GLN A 72 -8.02 4.16 8.80
CA GLN A 72 -7.38 5.43 8.45
C GLN A 72 -8.24 6.61 8.92
N SER A 73 -9.55 6.52 8.70
CA SER A 73 -10.52 7.50 9.18
C SER A 73 -11.91 6.88 9.23
N ALA A 74 -12.77 7.44 10.07
CA ALA A 74 -14.18 7.10 10.09
C ALA A 74 -15.00 8.29 10.57
N PHE A 75 -16.20 8.45 10.02
CA PHE A 75 -17.17 9.42 10.50
C PHE A 75 -18.57 8.83 10.46
N TYR A 76 -19.42 9.22 11.40
CA TYR A 76 -20.85 8.91 11.41
C TYR A 76 -21.65 10.20 11.46
N GLY A 77 -22.55 10.38 10.51
CA GLY A 77 -23.33 11.60 10.39
C GLY A 77 -23.73 11.92 8.95
N ARG A 78 -23.87 13.22 8.64
CA ARG A 78 -24.12 13.73 7.29
C ARG A 78 -23.25 14.98 7.05
N PRO A 79 -22.13 14.86 6.33
CA PRO A 79 -21.32 16.01 5.93
C PRO A 79 -22.11 16.97 5.04
N SER A 80 -21.91 18.28 5.24
CA SER A 80 -22.48 19.33 4.39
C SER A 80 -22.06 19.10 2.93
N HIS A 81 -23.02 19.18 1.99
CA HIS A 81 -22.82 18.96 0.55
C HIS A 81 -22.49 17.52 0.11
N SER A 82 -22.72 16.50 0.97
CA SER A 82 -22.64 15.11 0.50
C SER A 82 -23.88 14.74 -0.34
N PRO A 83 -23.71 14.06 -1.49
CA PRO A 83 -24.84 13.46 -2.21
C PRO A 83 -25.61 12.52 -1.28
N PRO A 84 -26.94 12.40 -1.41
CA PRO A 84 -27.70 11.47 -0.58
C PRO A 84 -27.26 10.03 -0.88
N MET A 85 -26.34 9.52 -0.05
CA MET A 85 -25.90 8.11 -0.13
C MET A 85 -26.98 7.17 0.41
N CYS A 86 -27.77 7.66 1.37
CA CYS A 86 -28.89 6.98 1.97
C CYS A 86 -30.18 7.69 1.59
N ALA A 87 -31.22 6.92 1.26
CA ALA A 87 -32.54 7.46 0.94
C ALA A 87 -33.03 8.36 2.08
N VAL A 88 -33.46 9.57 1.72
CA VAL A 88 -33.98 10.55 2.67
C VAL A 88 -35.42 10.17 3.00
N LEU A 89 -35.75 10.00 4.29
CA LEU A 89 -37.12 9.69 4.72
C LEU A 89 -38.00 10.94 4.87
N SER A 90 -37.45 12.14 4.75
CA SER A 90 -38.20 13.39 4.90
C SER A 90 -37.54 14.56 4.17
N GLU A 91 -38.28 15.19 3.26
CA GLU A 91 -37.89 16.42 2.51
C GLU A 91 -37.82 17.67 3.41
N GLU A 92 -38.21 17.57 4.68
CA GLU A 92 -38.36 18.71 5.60
C GLU A 92 -37.06 19.12 6.34
N ALA A 93 -35.95 18.41 6.13
CA ALA A 93 -34.66 18.71 6.79
C ALA A 93 -33.70 19.54 5.91
N MET A 94 -34.21 20.32 4.95
CA MET A 94 -33.39 21.14 4.05
C MET A 94 -33.00 22.51 4.61
N ASP A 95 -33.51 22.92 5.77
CA ASP A 95 -33.16 24.24 6.33
C ASP A 95 -32.89 24.14 7.84
N SER A 96 -31.68 23.69 8.21
CA SER A 96 -31.18 23.88 9.56
C SER A 96 -29.70 24.31 9.52
N PRO A 97 -29.36 25.40 10.22
CA PRO A 97 -28.10 26.10 10.00
C PRO A 97 -26.93 25.29 10.53
N GLN A 98 -25.89 25.10 9.70
CA GLN A 98 -24.47 24.94 10.08
C GLN A 98 -24.10 24.03 11.29
N HIS A 99 -24.96 23.12 11.74
CA HIS A 99 -24.65 22.21 12.83
C HIS A 99 -23.80 21.06 12.28
N LYS A 100 -22.62 20.86 12.89
CA LYS A 100 -21.72 19.74 12.57
C LYS A 100 -22.41 18.41 12.92
N CYS A 101 -23.17 17.87 11.99
CA CYS A 101 -23.84 16.56 12.03
C CYS A 101 -22.80 15.45 11.88
N LEU A 102 -21.88 15.35 12.85
CA LEU A 102 -20.78 14.39 12.90
C LEU A 102 -20.56 13.93 14.35
N ALA A 103 -20.64 12.63 14.58
CA ALA A 103 -20.31 12.03 15.87
C ALA A 103 -18.79 12.00 16.08
N LYS A 104 -18.31 12.68 17.12
CA LYS A 104 -16.87 12.76 17.46
C LYS A 104 -16.25 11.41 17.86
N THR A 105 -17.08 10.53 18.39
CA THR A 105 -16.78 9.17 18.88
C THR A 105 -16.68 8.14 17.76
N ALA A 106 -17.10 8.47 16.53
CA ALA A 106 -17.18 7.51 15.43
C ALA A 106 -15.85 6.81 15.14
N LEU A 107 -14.76 7.58 15.03
CA LEU A 107 -13.44 7.02 14.77
C LEU A 107 -12.98 6.09 15.89
N GLN A 108 -13.10 6.51 17.15
CA GLN A 108 -12.66 5.70 18.28
C GLN A 108 -13.45 4.39 18.35
N LYS A 109 -14.78 4.46 18.16
CA LYS A 109 -15.61 3.25 18.19
C LYS A 109 -15.26 2.27 17.08
N VAL A 110 -15.02 2.75 15.86
CA VAL A 110 -14.60 1.89 14.74
C VAL A 110 -13.20 1.32 14.97
N LEU A 111 -12.29 2.09 15.58
CA LEU A 111 -10.98 1.57 15.99
C LEU A 111 -11.13 0.44 17.00
N ASP A 112 -11.90 0.63 18.06
CA ASP A 112 -12.07 -0.36 19.12
C ASP A 112 -12.70 -1.66 18.61
N GLU A 113 -13.65 -1.57 17.69
CA GLU A 113 -14.39 -2.73 17.17
C GLU A 113 -13.69 -3.44 16.01
N CYS A 114 -12.96 -2.73 15.14
CA CYS A 114 -12.46 -3.30 13.89
C CYS A 114 -10.92 -3.33 13.75
N GLN A 115 -10.18 -2.53 14.51
CA GLN A 115 -8.73 -2.43 14.35
C GLN A 115 -8.05 -3.77 14.63
N ASN A 116 -7.07 -4.13 13.78
CA ASN A 116 -6.33 -5.39 13.87
C ASN A 116 -7.17 -6.67 13.72
N LEU A 117 -8.44 -6.59 13.33
CA LEU A 117 -9.25 -7.76 12.96
C LEU A 117 -9.12 -8.07 11.47
N ARG A 118 -9.31 -9.34 11.09
CA ARG A 118 -9.37 -9.72 9.66
C ARG A 118 -10.73 -9.40 9.03
N SER A 119 -11.79 -9.56 9.81
CA SER A 119 -13.18 -9.31 9.41
C SER A 119 -13.88 -8.64 10.58
N CYS A 120 -14.60 -7.56 10.32
CA CYS A 120 -15.36 -6.80 11.29
C CYS A 120 -16.75 -6.54 10.73
N GLN A 121 -17.78 -6.71 11.57
CA GLN A 121 -19.15 -6.35 11.25
C GLN A 121 -19.70 -5.46 12.36
N LEU A 122 -20.18 -4.28 11.99
CA LEU A 122 -20.65 -3.27 12.94
C LEU A 122 -22.08 -2.86 12.59
N LEU A 123 -22.99 -2.86 13.56
CA LEU A 123 -24.31 -2.26 13.39
C LEU A 123 -24.19 -0.74 13.45
N VAL A 124 -24.63 -0.06 12.39
CA VAL A 124 -24.59 1.40 12.29
C VAL A 124 -25.85 1.96 12.94
N ASN A 125 -25.71 2.53 14.13
CA ASN A 125 -26.80 3.29 14.76
C ASN A 125 -26.27 4.37 15.71
N SER A 126 -27.08 5.40 15.98
CA SER A 126 -26.68 6.50 16.85
C SER A 126 -26.28 6.03 18.26
N ARG A 127 -26.97 5.02 18.82
CA ARG A 127 -26.67 4.47 20.16
C ARG A 127 -25.27 3.86 20.28
N VAL A 128 -24.76 3.25 19.22
CA VAL A 128 -23.40 2.69 19.14
C VAL A 128 -22.35 3.80 19.14
N PHE A 129 -22.67 4.95 18.55
CA PHE A 129 -21.78 6.10 18.45
C PHE A 129 -22.08 7.19 19.50
N GLY A 130 -22.99 6.97 20.45
CA GLY A 130 -23.28 7.89 21.55
C GLY A 130 -24.52 8.76 21.33
N VAL A 131 -24.41 10.06 21.64
CA VAL A 131 -25.53 11.00 21.45
C VAL A 131 -25.73 11.25 19.95
N ASP A 132 -26.98 11.22 19.49
CA ASP A 132 -27.30 11.49 18.09
C ASP A 132 -26.85 12.91 17.71
N PRO A 133 -25.91 13.06 16.75
CA PRO A 133 -25.38 14.37 16.38
C PRO A 133 -26.39 15.26 15.66
N CYS A 134 -27.48 14.69 15.13
CA CYS A 134 -28.49 15.37 14.31
C CYS A 134 -29.75 14.49 14.24
N PRO A 135 -30.62 14.54 15.27
CA PRO A 135 -31.89 13.82 15.29
C PRO A 135 -32.77 14.19 14.08
N GLY A 136 -33.48 13.22 13.52
CA GLY A 136 -34.36 13.44 12.35
C GLY A 136 -33.64 13.54 11.01
N VAL A 137 -32.29 13.62 10.99
CA VAL A 137 -31.50 13.57 9.75
C VAL A 137 -31.02 12.14 9.50
N THR A 138 -31.16 11.65 8.26
CA THR A 138 -30.58 10.35 7.88
C THR A 138 -29.06 10.43 7.88
N LYS A 139 -28.44 9.65 8.75
CA LYS A 139 -26.99 9.55 8.93
C LYS A 139 -26.44 8.33 8.21
N TYR A 140 -25.13 8.33 8.00
CA TYR A 140 -24.41 7.15 7.53
C TYR A 140 -23.04 7.10 8.17
N LEU A 141 -22.50 5.88 8.28
CA LEU A 141 -21.12 5.64 8.66
C LEU A 141 -20.30 5.51 7.37
N MET A 142 -19.17 6.20 7.29
CA MET A 142 -18.18 5.99 6.26
C MET A 142 -16.83 5.72 6.92
N VAL A 143 -16.16 4.65 6.49
CA VAL A 143 -14.88 4.19 7.02
C VAL A 143 -13.89 4.06 5.87
N SER A 144 -12.74 4.71 6.02
CA SER A 144 -11.57 4.50 5.18
C SER A 144 -10.59 3.59 5.91
N TYR A 145 -10.19 2.49 5.30
CA TYR A 145 -9.28 1.51 5.89
C TYR A 145 -8.30 0.94 4.86
N LYS A 146 -7.20 0.38 5.37
CA LYS A 146 -6.21 -0.40 4.60
C LYS A 146 -6.06 -1.78 5.23
N CYS A 147 -5.48 -2.72 4.47
CA CYS A 147 -5.08 -4.01 5.00
C CYS A 147 -3.56 -4.04 5.24
N LYS A 148 -3.16 -4.34 6.49
CA LYS A 148 -1.74 -4.51 6.84
C LYS A 148 -1.43 -5.98 7.15
N PRO A 149 -0.25 -6.50 6.82
CA PRO A 149 0.16 -7.85 7.20
C PRO A 149 0.13 -8.05 8.73
N THR A 150 -0.28 -9.23 9.18
CA THR A 150 -0.30 -9.59 10.62
C THR A 150 1.10 -9.72 11.20
N GLU A 151 2.04 -10.24 10.42
CA GLU A 151 3.42 -10.47 10.80
C GLU A 151 4.34 -9.78 9.80
N TYR A 152 5.19 -8.87 10.29
CA TYR A 152 6.22 -8.22 9.50
C TYR A 152 7.47 -8.00 10.36
N LYS A 153 8.59 -7.86 9.68
CA LYS A 153 9.87 -7.48 10.26
C LYS A 153 10.10 -6.01 9.99
N SER A 154 10.53 -5.28 11.01
CA SER A 154 10.95 -3.88 10.88
C SER A 154 12.47 -3.78 11.01
N THR A 155 13.10 -2.97 10.18
CA THR A 155 14.54 -2.75 10.21
C THR A 155 14.83 -1.30 9.86
N SER A 156 15.61 -0.62 10.70
CA SER A 156 16.06 0.75 10.46
C SER A 156 17.57 0.77 10.22
N VAL A 157 18.01 1.49 9.19
CA VAL A 157 19.42 1.54 8.76
C VAL A 157 19.80 2.98 8.47
N CYS A 158 20.92 3.41 9.03
CA CYS A 158 21.43 4.77 8.92
C CYS A 158 21.88 5.11 7.50
N GLU A 159 21.88 6.40 7.18
CA GLU A 159 22.55 6.92 5.99
C GLU A 159 24.01 6.41 5.94
N ASN A 160 24.47 6.11 4.73
CA ASN A 160 25.77 5.53 4.40
C ASN A 160 26.02 4.10 4.93
N HIS A 161 25.04 3.45 5.56
CA HIS A 161 25.17 2.05 6.00
C HIS A 161 24.50 1.07 5.03
N GLU A 162 24.87 -0.21 5.13
CA GLU A 162 24.35 -1.27 4.26
C GLU A 162 23.05 -1.87 4.82
N LEU A 163 21.96 -1.73 4.08
CA LEU A 163 20.72 -2.46 4.30
C LEU A 163 20.94 -3.94 3.95
N LYS A 164 20.57 -4.84 4.86
CA LYS A 164 20.63 -6.30 4.66
C LYS A 164 19.29 -6.94 4.98
N LEU A 165 18.56 -7.34 3.95
CA LEU A 165 17.31 -8.08 4.08
C LEU A 165 17.51 -9.55 3.70
N HIS A 166 16.91 -10.45 4.47
CA HIS A 166 17.05 -11.90 4.26
C HIS A 166 15.78 -12.67 4.65
N CYS A 167 15.33 -13.52 3.75
CA CYS A 167 14.33 -14.55 3.99
C CYS A 167 14.96 -15.94 3.87
N LYS A 168 14.58 -16.86 4.76
CA LYS A 168 14.98 -18.27 4.68
C LYS A 168 14.22 -18.93 3.54
N GLU A 169 14.90 -19.76 2.75
CA GLU A 169 14.28 -20.51 1.66
C GLU A 169 13.10 -21.37 2.16
N PRO A 170 12.01 -21.52 1.38
CA PRO A 170 11.76 -20.98 0.03
C PRO A 170 11.03 -19.61 0.05
N LYS A 171 11.10 -18.85 1.15
CA LYS A 171 10.39 -17.56 1.26
C LYS A 171 11.15 -16.43 0.57
N LEU A 172 10.40 -15.49 0.00
CA LEU A 172 10.88 -14.32 -0.73
C LEU A 172 10.49 -13.02 -0.02
N LEU A 173 11.29 -11.98 -0.25
CA LEU A 173 11.11 -10.66 0.33
C LEU A 173 9.91 -9.95 -0.29
N ASN A 174 9.03 -9.46 0.58
CA ASN A 174 7.95 -8.57 0.23
C ASN A 174 8.04 -7.30 1.08
N ILE A 175 8.33 -6.17 0.44
CA ILE A 175 8.51 -4.88 1.11
C ILE A 175 7.15 -4.22 1.31
N TYR A 176 6.69 -4.08 2.55
CA TYR A 176 5.38 -3.55 2.90
C TYR A 176 5.36 -2.02 3.01
N SER A 177 6.37 -1.44 3.65
CA SER A 177 6.52 0.01 3.72
C SER A 177 7.99 0.36 3.81
N ALA A 178 8.37 1.50 3.25
CA ALA A 178 9.70 2.04 3.46
C ALA A 178 9.67 3.56 3.45
N VAL A 179 10.40 4.16 4.38
CA VAL A 179 10.48 5.60 4.58
C VAL A 179 11.94 5.96 4.81
N TYR A 180 12.44 6.94 4.07
CA TYR A 180 13.81 7.47 4.24
C TYR A 180 13.76 8.90 4.74
N GLY A 181 14.46 9.22 5.84
CA GLY A 181 14.48 10.57 6.39
C GLY A 181 14.65 10.60 7.91
N SER A 182 14.05 11.59 8.56
CA SER A 182 13.98 11.73 10.02
C SER A 182 12.55 12.09 10.44
N LEU A 183 12.03 11.37 11.43
CA LEU A 183 10.73 11.62 12.05
C LEU A 183 10.89 12.49 13.31
N ALA A 184 9.96 13.43 13.50
CA ALA A 184 9.99 14.37 14.59
C ALA A 184 9.72 13.68 15.92
N ASN A 185 10.49 14.06 16.95
CA ASN A 185 10.37 13.52 18.31
C ASN A 185 10.50 11.99 18.43
N GLU A 186 10.88 11.28 17.37
CA GLU A 186 11.21 9.87 17.43
C GLU A 186 12.69 9.65 17.76
N LYS A 187 12.99 8.56 18.48
CA LYS A 187 14.37 8.18 18.78
C LYS A 187 15.08 7.84 17.48
N ASN A 188 16.12 8.59 17.15
CA ASN A 188 16.94 8.31 15.99
C ASN A 188 17.73 7.00 16.25
N PRO A 189 17.55 5.93 15.45
CA PRO A 189 18.28 4.67 15.63
C PRO A 189 19.79 4.81 15.39
N CYS A 190 20.21 5.93 14.80
CA CYS A 190 21.59 6.24 14.43
C CYS A 190 22.29 7.19 15.38
N SER A 191 21.59 7.72 16.40
CA SER A 191 22.19 8.56 17.43
C SER A 191 22.28 7.80 18.75
N ASN A 192 23.47 7.84 19.36
CA ASN A 192 23.70 7.31 20.70
C ASN A 192 23.31 8.31 21.79
N ASN A 193 23.19 9.59 21.44
CA ASN A 193 22.79 10.64 22.37
C ASN A 193 21.28 10.66 22.54
N LEU A 194 20.83 11.08 23.72
CA LEU A 194 19.43 11.38 24.04
C LEU A 194 18.95 12.68 23.35
N ASP A 195 19.45 12.96 22.14
CA ASP A 195 18.99 14.08 21.34
C ASP A 195 17.58 13.73 20.87
N ARG A 196 16.60 14.50 21.37
CA ARG A 196 15.26 14.53 20.76
C ARG A 196 15.49 14.80 19.28
N GLY A 197 14.89 13.97 18.42
CA GLY A 197 15.04 14.03 16.97
C GLY A 197 14.74 15.41 16.39
N THR A 198 14.64 15.49 15.06
CA THR A 198 14.32 16.77 14.42
C THR A 198 12.99 17.35 14.95
N PRO A 199 12.85 18.69 15.00
CA PRO A 199 11.58 19.30 15.44
C PRO A 199 10.47 19.16 14.40
N TYR A 200 10.80 18.71 13.19
CA TYR A 200 9.90 18.50 12.06
C TYR A 200 10.18 17.17 11.38
N ASP A 201 9.15 16.64 10.70
CA ASP A 201 9.26 15.47 9.85
C ASP A 201 9.92 15.87 8.53
N CYS A 202 10.94 15.13 8.12
CA CYS A 202 11.52 15.24 6.79
C CYS A 202 11.69 13.84 6.22
N VAL A 203 10.65 13.35 5.55
CA VAL A 203 10.54 11.95 5.12
C VAL A 203 10.19 11.82 3.65
N SER A 204 10.79 10.82 3.00
CA SER A 204 10.54 10.43 1.62
C SER A 204 9.87 9.07 1.56
N TYR A 205 8.63 9.04 1.07
CA TYR A 205 7.86 7.81 0.85
C TYR A 205 8.20 7.10 -0.48
N SER A 206 9.00 7.74 -1.35
CA SER A 206 9.45 7.15 -2.62
C SER A 206 10.39 5.94 -2.41
N ALA A 207 10.95 5.82 -1.20
CA ALA A 207 11.79 4.69 -0.78
C ALA A 207 11.09 3.34 -0.95
N LEU A 208 9.77 3.27 -0.76
CA LEU A 208 9.01 2.04 -0.98
C LEU A 208 9.10 1.57 -2.43
N ASN A 209 8.86 2.46 -3.40
CA ASN A 209 8.90 2.11 -4.82
C ASN A 209 10.33 1.69 -5.24
N MET A 210 11.35 2.37 -4.73
CA MET A 210 12.76 2.02 -4.98
C MET A 210 13.10 0.62 -4.44
N LEU A 211 12.78 0.35 -3.18
CA LEU A 211 13.05 -0.96 -2.56
C LEU A 211 12.20 -2.08 -3.14
N ALA A 212 10.94 -1.81 -3.47
CA ALA A 212 10.08 -2.77 -4.16
C ALA A 212 10.75 -3.20 -5.47
N ARG A 213 11.15 -2.26 -6.33
CA ARG A 213 11.83 -2.60 -7.60
C ARG A 213 13.14 -3.37 -7.40
N ARG A 214 13.90 -3.09 -6.34
CA ARG A 214 15.24 -3.67 -6.15
C ARG A 214 15.26 -4.98 -5.36
N CYS A 215 14.39 -5.13 -4.37
CA CYS A 215 14.41 -6.21 -3.38
C CYS A 215 13.24 -7.18 -3.47
N TYR A 216 12.13 -6.78 -4.11
CA TYR A 216 10.95 -7.61 -4.22
C TYR A 216 11.26 -8.96 -4.89
N GLY A 217 10.66 -10.04 -4.38
CA GLY A 217 10.80 -11.38 -4.96
C GLY A 217 12.17 -12.03 -4.74
N LYS A 218 13.10 -11.36 -4.06
CA LYS A 218 14.44 -11.90 -3.78
C LYS A 218 14.48 -12.57 -2.40
N GLN A 219 15.33 -13.57 -2.23
CA GLN A 219 15.61 -14.12 -0.90
C GLN A 219 16.54 -13.21 -0.08
N ARG A 220 17.45 -12.52 -0.76
CA ARG A 220 18.46 -11.64 -0.15
C ARG A 220 18.50 -10.32 -0.90
N CYS A 221 18.46 -9.20 -0.17
CA CYS A 221 18.67 -7.89 -0.74
C CYS A 221 19.71 -7.13 0.07
N ARG A 222 20.70 -6.56 -0.62
CA ARG A 222 21.73 -5.71 -0.02
C ARG A 222 21.92 -4.43 -0.82
N MET A 223 21.98 -3.30 -0.13
CA MET A 223 22.28 -2.01 -0.75
C MET A 223 22.70 -0.97 0.29
N VAL A 224 23.53 -0.02 -0.12
CA VAL A 224 23.89 1.13 0.72
C VAL A 224 22.73 2.13 0.75
N VAL A 225 22.40 2.63 1.93
CA VAL A 225 21.40 3.68 2.14
C VAL A 225 22.04 5.03 1.83
N HIS A 226 21.56 5.75 0.82
CA HIS A 226 22.16 7.00 0.37
C HIS A 226 21.16 7.87 -0.39
N ASP A 227 21.34 9.20 -0.34
CA ASP A 227 20.46 10.20 -0.98
C ASP A 227 20.30 9.98 -2.49
N LYS A 228 21.36 9.52 -3.16
CA LYS A 228 21.33 9.11 -4.58
C LYS A 228 20.23 8.09 -4.94
N HIS A 229 19.76 7.31 -3.97
CA HIS A 229 18.73 6.29 -4.18
C HIS A 229 17.32 6.75 -3.75
N PHE A 230 17.24 7.63 -2.74
CA PHE A 230 15.99 7.94 -2.05
C PHE A 230 15.60 9.43 -2.09
N GLY A 231 16.45 10.26 -2.67
CA GLY A 231 16.39 11.72 -2.57
C GLY A 231 16.98 12.23 -1.25
N SER A 232 17.10 13.56 -1.12
CA SER A 232 17.49 14.22 0.13
C SER A 232 16.28 15.00 0.68
N PRO A 233 15.41 14.35 1.47
CA PRO A 233 14.17 14.97 1.97
C PRO A 233 14.40 15.99 3.09
N CYS A 234 15.61 16.07 3.64
CA CYS A 234 15.94 16.92 4.78
C CYS A 234 16.98 17.97 4.40
N LEU A 235 17.02 19.05 5.19
CA LEU A 235 18.09 20.04 5.10
C LEU A 235 19.46 19.41 5.41
N PRO A 236 20.56 19.97 4.88
CA PRO A 236 21.92 19.52 5.18
C PRO A 236 22.20 19.47 6.69
N GLY A 237 22.91 18.44 7.13
CA GLY A 237 23.25 18.23 8.55
C GLY A 237 22.21 17.44 9.36
N VAL A 238 21.02 17.20 8.82
CA VAL A 238 20.06 16.27 9.45
C VAL A 238 20.46 14.82 9.16
N MET A 239 20.62 14.03 10.21
CA MET A 239 20.92 12.60 10.12
C MET A 239 19.69 11.82 9.69
N LYS A 240 19.78 11.17 8.52
CA LYS A 240 18.68 10.40 7.92
C LYS A 240 18.87 8.90 8.15
N TYR A 241 17.76 8.18 8.18
CA TYR A 241 17.74 6.73 8.23
C TYR A 241 16.59 6.18 7.39
N LEU A 242 16.78 4.95 6.92
CA LEU A 242 15.79 4.18 6.16
C LEU A 242 15.11 3.20 7.10
N THR A 243 13.80 3.35 7.29
CA THR A 243 12.97 2.36 8.00
C THR A 243 12.23 1.52 6.99
N VAL A 244 12.40 0.19 7.06
CA VAL A 244 11.81 -0.78 6.14
C VAL A 244 10.99 -1.79 6.94
N ASN A 245 9.72 -1.93 6.57
CA ASN A 245 8.86 -3.01 7.05
C ASN A 245 8.67 -4.00 5.91
N TYR A 246 8.94 -5.28 6.16
CA TYR A 246 8.88 -6.33 5.14
C TYR A 246 8.38 -7.66 5.71
N THR A 247 7.90 -8.52 4.83
CA THR A 247 7.44 -9.87 5.15
C THR A 247 8.22 -10.89 4.34
N CYS A 248 8.24 -12.13 4.82
CA CYS A 248 8.80 -13.27 4.08
C CYS A 248 7.65 -14.20 3.68
N GLY A 249 7.21 -14.10 2.43
CA GLY A 249 6.09 -14.86 1.88
C GLY A 249 6.56 -15.89 0.85
N LYS A 250 5.71 -16.86 0.52
CA LYS A 250 5.91 -17.63 -0.72
C LYS A 250 5.35 -16.78 -1.86
N ASP A 251 6.05 -16.70 -2.99
CA ASP A 251 5.41 -16.18 -4.20
C ASP A 251 4.22 -17.07 -4.51
N ARG A 252 3.03 -16.49 -4.62
CA ARG A 252 1.86 -17.19 -5.15
C ARG A 252 1.92 -17.14 -6.68
N CYS A 253 3.01 -17.66 -7.23
CA CYS A 253 3.09 -18.11 -8.62
C CYS A 253 3.32 -19.62 -8.64
N ILE A 254 2.48 -20.36 -7.92
CA ILE A 254 2.27 -21.79 -8.16
C ILE A 254 0.77 -22.04 -8.01
N SER A 255 0.01 -21.61 -9.02
CA SER A 255 -1.24 -22.29 -9.35
C SER A 255 -0.93 -23.13 -10.58
N LEU A 256 -0.86 -24.44 -10.32
CA LEU A 256 -0.88 -25.53 -11.32
C LEU A 256 -2.10 -25.39 -12.23
#